data_AF-A0A154IEN1-F1
#
_entry.id   AF-A0A154IEN1-F1
#
_cell.length_a   1.000
_cell.length_b   1.000
_cell.length_c   1.000
_cell.angle_alpha   90.00
_cell.angle_beta   90.00
_cell.angle_gamma   90.00
#
_symmetry.space_group_name_H-M   'P 1'
#
loop_
_entity.id
_entity.type
_entity.pdbx_description
1 polymer ?
#
loop_
_entity_poly.entity_id
_entity_poly.type
_entity_poly.pdbx_seq_one_letter_code
_entity_poly.pdbx_strand_id
1 'polypeptide(L)'
;MRLWATLILVLLASGAGAEQTSLIARLQDNDLYERGTNCQGAYYRFSNNQMILFGGDEPQVYSPDITLVQKENSVVVTDHSPGKFTLNSVFAFSGDQKFVTYADFYYDPEPTEQQWRQMDMKVGDAKAEFQAYRDSLKGMPQMEVCPRKHAS
;
A
#
# COMPACT_ATOMS: atom_id res chain seq x y z
N MET A 1 -34.11 -58.62 -21.53
CA MET A 1 -33.06 -57.94 -22.35
C MET A 1 -33.52 -56.49 -22.50
N ARG A 2 -32.89 -55.43 -22.00
CA ARG A 2 -31.53 -55.16 -21.54
C ARG A 2 -31.58 -54.21 -20.32
N LEU A 3 -30.84 -54.52 -19.26
CA LEU A 3 -30.24 -53.50 -18.37
C LEU A 3 -29.36 -52.57 -19.22
N TRP A 4 -29.16 -51.31 -18.83
CA TRP A 4 -27.85 -50.69 -18.52
C TRP A 4 -28.12 -49.32 -17.89
N ALA A 5 -27.56 -49.13 -16.70
CA ALA A 5 -27.54 -47.91 -15.92
C ALA A 5 -26.46 -46.94 -16.45
N THR A 6 -26.12 -45.93 -15.63
CA THR A 6 -25.04 -44.93 -15.75
C THR A 6 -25.30 -43.77 -16.75
N LEU A 7 -25.08 -42.50 -16.43
CA LEU A 7 -24.27 -41.90 -15.36
C LEU A 7 -24.80 -40.46 -15.08
N ILE A 8 -25.13 -40.18 -13.83
CA ILE A 8 -25.25 -38.84 -13.26
C ILE A 8 -23.84 -38.32 -12.95
N LEU A 9 -23.68 -36.99 -12.99
CA LEU A 9 -22.53 -36.21 -12.48
C LEU A 9 -21.27 -36.20 -13.35
N VAL A 10 -21.16 -35.18 -14.20
CA VAL A 10 -19.86 -34.57 -14.49
C VAL A 10 -19.69 -33.39 -13.53
N LEU A 11 -18.96 -33.66 -12.45
CA LEU A 11 -18.22 -32.68 -11.67
C LEU A 11 -17.24 -31.96 -12.59
N LEU A 12 -17.44 -30.67 -12.82
CA LEU A 12 -16.36 -29.70 -13.05
C LEU A 12 -16.68 -28.41 -12.30
N ALA A 13 -16.83 -28.53 -10.99
CA ALA A 13 -16.45 -27.46 -10.08
C ALA A 13 -14.92 -27.52 -9.91
N SER A 14 -14.19 -26.83 -10.79
CA SER A 14 -12.79 -26.44 -10.54
C SER A 14 -12.28 -25.49 -11.64
N GLY A 15 -12.97 -24.37 -11.79
CA GLY A 15 -12.26 -23.14 -12.08
C GLY A 15 -12.32 -22.35 -10.80
N ALA A 16 -11.37 -22.58 -9.89
CA ALA A 16 -11.08 -21.62 -8.85
C ALA A 16 -10.75 -20.33 -9.61
N GLY A 17 -11.76 -19.47 -9.79
CA GLY A 17 -11.51 -18.08 -10.03
C GLY A 17 -10.63 -17.70 -8.86
N ALA A 18 -9.34 -17.49 -9.12
CA ALA A 18 -8.59 -16.60 -8.27
C ALA A 18 -9.42 -15.32 -8.32
N GLU A 19 -10.28 -15.11 -7.32
CA GLU A 19 -10.90 -13.83 -7.10
C GLU A 19 -9.73 -12.86 -7.19
N GLN A 20 -9.73 -12.04 -8.22
CA GLN A 20 -8.72 -11.02 -8.38
C GLN A 20 -9.05 -9.98 -7.33
N THR A 21 -8.73 -10.29 -6.07
CA THR A 21 -8.89 -9.39 -4.94
C THR A 21 -8.13 -8.13 -5.32
N SER A 22 -8.83 -7.00 -5.28
CA SER A 22 -8.21 -5.72 -5.62
C SER A 22 -7.00 -5.49 -4.72
N LEU A 23 -5.95 -4.86 -5.24
CA LEU A 23 -4.76 -4.56 -4.45
C LEU A 23 -5.09 -3.65 -3.28
N ILE A 24 -6.10 -2.79 -3.45
CA ILE A 24 -6.68 -1.97 -2.38
C ILE A 24 -7.28 -2.86 -1.29
N ALA A 25 -8.16 -3.80 -1.63
CA ALA A 25 -8.74 -4.71 -0.63
C ALA A 25 -7.64 -5.47 0.10
N ARG A 26 -6.59 -5.89 -0.63
CA ARG A 26 -5.42 -6.54 -0.02
C ARG A 26 -4.71 -5.63 0.99
N LEU A 27 -4.46 -4.35 0.71
CA LEU A 27 -3.91 -3.41 1.70
C LEU A 27 -4.85 -3.16 2.89
N GLN A 28 -6.16 -3.18 2.63
CA GLN A 28 -7.18 -2.94 3.65
C GLN A 28 -7.49 -4.16 4.52
N ASP A 29 -7.13 -5.37 4.11
CA ASP A 29 -7.34 -6.60 4.88
C ASP A 29 -6.04 -7.12 5.53
N ASN A 30 -4.89 -6.61 5.08
CA ASN A 30 -3.57 -7.02 5.55
C ASN A 30 -2.83 -5.84 6.21
N ASP A 31 -1.74 -6.17 6.89
CA ASP A 31 -0.75 -5.23 7.41
C ASP A 31 0.53 -5.34 6.58
N LEU A 32 1.23 -4.21 6.41
CA LEU A 32 2.43 -4.08 5.59
C LEU A 32 3.67 -3.95 6.46
N TYR A 33 4.48 -5.01 6.58
CA TYR A 33 5.63 -5.05 7.49
C TYR A 33 6.90 -4.47 6.86
N GLU A 34 7.53 -3.49 7.53
CA GLU A 34 8.70 -2.75 7.02
C GLU A 34 9.95 -3.62 6.81
N ARG A 35 10.09 -4.69 7.60
CA ARG A 35 11.23 -5.62 7.55
C ARG A 35 10.73 -7.01 7.20
N GLY A 36 10.38 -7.17 5.93
CA GLY A 36 9.61 -8.28 5.35
C GLY A 36 10.26 -9.67 5.37
N THR A 37 10.57 -10.18 6.55
CA THR A 37 10.76 -11.62 6.75
C THR A 37 9.90 -12.10 7.91
N ASN A 38 8.84 -12.83 7.57
CA ASN A 38 7.96 -13.58 8.47
C ASN A 38 6.98 -12.72 9.28
N CYS A 39 6.51 -11.59 8.74
CA CYS A 39 5.51 -10.74 9.40
C CYS A 39 5.92 -10.28 10.81
N GLN A 40 7.16 -9.78 10.94
CA GLN A 40 7.74 -9.31 12.19
C GLN A 40 8.21 -7.86 12.11
N GLY A 41 8.16 -7.16 13.25
CA GLY A 41 8.60 -5.79 13.38
C GLY A 41 7.49 -4.76 13.19
N ALA A 42 7.88 -3.53 12.87
CA ALA A 42 6.96 -2.44 12.61
C ALA A 42 6.17 -2.67 11.32
N TYR A 43 4.92 -2.25 11.31
CA TYR A 43 4.03 -2.43 10.18
C TYR A 43 3.07 -1.27 9.98
N TYR A 44 2.72 -1.01 8.74
CA TYR A 44 1.67 -0.07 8.37
C TYR A 44 0.32 -0.77 8.24
N ARG A 45 -0.72 -0.11 8.74
CA ARG A 45 -2.11 -0.51 8.57
C ARG A 45 -2.89 0.60 7.87
N PHE A 46 -3.65 0.22 6.85
CA PHE A 46 -4.55 1.09 6.12
C PHE A 46 -5.99 0.85 6.59
N SER A 47 -6.57 1.79 7.33
CA SER A 47 -7.92 1.65 7.90
C SER A 47 -8.58 3.00 8.08
N ASN A 48 -9.90 3.08 7.86
CA ASN A 48 -10.69 4.31 8.04
C ASN A 48 -10.08 5.55 7.36
N ASN A 49 -9.57 5.39 6.14
CA ASN A 49 -8.89 6.45 5.39
C ASN A 49 -7.65 7.00 6.11
N GLN A 50 -6.95 6.16 6.87
CA GLN A 50 -5.71 6.49 7.56
C GLN A 50 -4.63 5.46 7.26
N MET A 51 -3.38 5.93 7.25
CA MET A 51 -2.18 5.09 7.32
C MET A 51 -1.59 5.20 8.73
N ILE A 52 -1.53 4.09 9.43
CA ILE A 52 -1.11 4.03 10.84
C ILE A 52 0.10 3.10 10.94
N LEU A 53 1.17 3.57 11.58
CA LEU A 53 2.35 2.77 11.89
C LEU A 53 2.21 2.15 13.28
N PHE A 54 2.40 0.83 13.35
CA PHE A 54 2.47 0.04 14.57
C PHE A 54 3.90 -0.50 14.73
N GLY A 55 4.34 -0.74 15.98
CA GLY A 55 5.66 -1.30 16.28
C GLY A 55 6.51 -0.50 17.26
N GLY A 56 6.04 0.67 17.70
CA GLY A 56 6.55 1.40 18.87
C GLY A 56 5.66 1.20 20.11
N ASP A 57 5.87 2.03 21.14
CA ASP A 57 5.08 1.99 22.39
C ASP A 57 3.59 2.25 22.15
N GLU A 58 3.27 3.15 21.22
CA GLU A 58 1.90 3.48 20.81
C GLU A 58 1.77 3.53 19.28
N PRO A 59 0.60 3.19 18.71
CA PRO A 59 0.33 3.38 17.28
C PRO A 59 0.41 4.85 16.88
N GLN A 60 1.07 5.13 15.76
CA GLN A 60 1.26 6.49 15.24
C GLN A 60 0.48 6.68 13.94
N VAL A 61 -0.39 7.68 13.89
CA VAL A 61 -1.06 8.07 12.66
C VAL A 61 -0.05 8.79 11.77
N TYR A 62 0.36 8.12 10.68
CA TYR A 62 1.34 8.63 9.73
C TYR A 62 0.68 9.59 8.73
N SER A 63 -0.47 9.17 8.18
CA SER A 63 -1.31 9.98 7.29
C SER A 63 -2.77 9.89 7.74
N PRO A 64 -3.34 10.95 8.34
CA PRO A 64 -4.69 10.96 8.92
C PRO A 64 -5.84 11.07 7.90
N ASP A 65 -5.56 11.40 6.64
CA ASP A 65 -6.57 11.49 5.58
C ASP A 65 -5.97 11.00 4.26
N ILE A 66 -6.32 9.77 3.86
CA ILE A 66 -5.81 9.15 2.65
C ILE A 66 -6.91 8.61 1.74
N THR A 67 -6.63 8.62 0.43
CA THR A 67 -7.37 7.85 -0.57
C THR A 67 -6.48 6.80 -1.21
N LEU A 68 -7.04 5.63 -1.50
CA LEU A 68 -6.35 4.52 -2.16
C LEU A 68 -6.86 4.38 -3.59
N VAL A 69 -5.97 4.38 -4.58
CA VAL A 69 -6.32 4.20 -6.01
C VAL A 69 -5.47 3.09 -6.61
N GLN A 70 -6.11 2.09 -7.20
CA GLN A 70 -5.42 0.99 -7.87
C GLN A 70 -5.00 1.41 -9.28
N LYS A 71 -3.78 1.05 -9.67
CA LYS A 71 -3.20 1.26 -11.00
C LYS A 71 -2.43 0.01 -11.42
N GLU A 72 -2.90 -0.72 -12.42
CA GLU A 72 -2.25 -1.96 -12.90
C GLU A 72 -1.82 -2.90 -11.75
N ASN A 73 -0.51 -2.96 -11.44
CA ASN A 73 0.11 -3.75 -10.38
C ASN A 73 0.52 -2.93 -9.13
N SER A 74 -0.04 -1.74 -8.96
CA SER A 74 0.30 -0.80 -7.88
C SER A 74 -0.93 -0.19 -7.23
N VAL A 75 -0.73 0.35 -6.02
CA VAL A 75 -1.69 1.21 -5.35
C VAL A 75 -1.03 2.55 -5.07
N VAL A 76 -1.71 3.61 -5.46
CA VAL A 76 -1.37 4.98 -5.09
C VAL A 76 -2.12 5.34 -3.82
N VAL A 77 -1.37 5.70 -2.79
CA VAL A 77 -1.88 6.28 -1.54
C VAL A 77 -1.71 7.78 -1.66
N THR A 78 -2.83 8.50 -1.74
CA THR A 78 -2.84 9.97 -1.79
C THR A 78 -3.18 10.51 -0.42
N ASP A 79 -2.27 11.28 0.17
CA ASP A 79 -2.45 11.96 1.46
C ASP A 79 -3.02 13.38 1.24
N HIS A 80 -4.19 13.63 1.84
CA HIS A 80 -4.94 14.89 1.78
C HIS A 80 -4.87 15.68 3.09
N SER A 81 -3.93 15.33 3.97
CA SER A 81 -3.79 15.95 5.29
C SER A 81 -3.87 17.48 5.24
N PRO A 82 -4.75 18.11 6.05
CA PRO A 82 -4.93 19.56 6.05
C PRO A 82 -3.63 20.33 6.26
N GLY A 83 -3.46 21.41 5.50
CA GLY A 83 -2.28 22.28 5.60
C GLY A 83 -1.02 21.73 4.96
N LYS A 84 -1.11 20.61 4.22
CA LYS A 84 -0.01 20.05 3.42
C LYS A 84 -0.39 20.04 1.94
N PHE A 85 0.62 19.99 1.08
CA PHE A 85 0.42 19.67 -0.34
C PHE A 85 0.00 18.22 -0.46
N THR A 86 -0.90 17.94 -1.41
CA THR A 86 -1.33 16.57 -1.72
C THR A 86 -0.14 15.75 -2.16
N LEU A 87 0.06 14.63 -1.48
CA LEU A 87 1.26 13.82 -1.60
C LEU A 87 0.89 12.39 -1.94
N ASN A 88 1.49 11.85 -2.99
CA ASN A 88 1.24 10.49 -3.47
C ASN A 88 2.41 9.59 -3.12
N SER A 89 2.11 8.45 -2.52
CA SER A 89 3.02 7.32 -2.33
C SER A 89 2.57 6.15 -3.20
N VAL A 90 3.45 5.64 -4.05
CA VAL A 90 3.15 4.53 -4.95
C VAL A 90 3.75 3.24 -4.41
N PHE A 91 2.90 2.26 -4.20
CA PHE A 91 3.26 0.93 -3.71
C PHE A 91 3.09 -0.08 -4.84
N ALA A 92 4.19 -0.66 -5.32
CA ALA A 92 4.18 -1.67 -6.38
C ALA A 92 4.20 -3.08 -5.79
N PHE A 93 3.27 -3.92 -6.22
CA PHE A 93 3.14 -5.30 -5.76
C PHE A 93 4.00 -6.25 -6.61
N SER A 94 4.58 -7.25 -5.94
CA SER A 94 5.18 -8.41 -6.62
C SER A 94 4.13 -9.19 -7.42
N GLY A 95 4.57 -10.00 -8.38
CA GLY A 95 3.65 -10.81 -9.21
C GLY A 95 2.81 -11.81 -8.39
N ASP A 96 3.33 -12.29 -7.26
CA ASP A 96 2.61 -13.15 -6.30
C ASP A 96 1.82 -12.36 -5.24
N GLN A 97 1.90 -11.02 -5.28
CA GLN A 97 1.25 -10.06 -4.39
C GLN A 97 1.57 -10.25 -2.90
N LYS A 98 2.63 -10.98 -2.56
CA LYS A 98 3.07 -11.17 -1.17
C LYS A 98 3.96 -10.04 -0.69
N PHE A 99 4.61 -9.35 -1.61
CA PHE A 99 5.55 -8.29 -1.31
C PHE A 99 5.13 -6.99 -1.99
N VAL A 100 5.53 -5.89 -1.37
CA VAL A 100 5.31 -4.54 -1.86
C VAL A 100 6.62 -3.78 -1.77
N THR A 101 6.91 -2.99 -2.80
CA THR A 101 8.05 -2.06 -2.80
C THR A 101 7.54 -0.63 -2.93
N TYR A 102 8.33 0.29 -2.40
CA TYR A 102 8.09 1.71 -2.62
C TYR A 102 8.58 2.09 -4.02
N ALA A 103 7.65 2.49 -4.89
CA ALA A 103 7.94 2.75 -6.30
C ALA A 103 8.21 4.23 -6.58
N ASP A 104 7.42 5.13 -5.99
CA ASP A 104 7.57 6.58 -6.18
C ASP A 104 6.89 7.40 -5.07
N PHE A 105 7.36 8.63 -4.88
CA PHE A 105 6.83 9.63 -3.95
C PHE A 105 6.81 11.00 -4.64
N TYR A 106 5.64 11.59 -4.81
CA TYR A 106 5.53 12.85 -5.54
C TYR A 106 4.33 13.67 -5.09
N TYR A 107 4.43 14.98 -5.24
CA TYR A 107 3.30 15.88 -5.07
C TYR A 107 2.44 15.92 -6.33
N ASP A 108 1.12 16.01 -6.17
CA ASP A 108 0.19 16.24 -7.29
C ASP A 108 -0.88 17.27 -6.90
N PRO A 109 -0.90 18.47 -7.53
CA PRO A 109 0.04 18.91 -8.55
C PRO A 109 1.45 19.15 -7.98
N GLU A 110 2.46 19.12 -8.86
CA GLU A 110 3.83 19.48 -8.48
C GLU A 110 3.89 20.94 -7.96
N PRO A 111 4.57 21.22 -6.83
CA PRO A 111 4.65 22.57 -6.31
C PRO A 111 5.38 23.47 -7.30
N THR A 112 4.83 24.65 -7.50
CA THR A 112 5.45 25.72 -8.27
C THR A 112 6.72 26.22 -7.59
N GLU A 113 7.61 26.87 -8.36
CA GLU A 113 8.82 27.51 -7.82
C GLU A 113 8.55 28.56 -6.73
N GLN A 114 7.36 29.15 -6.70
CA GLN A 114 6.96 30.04 -5.60
C GLN A 114 6.60 29.26 -4.34
N GLN A 115 5.92 28.12 -4.48
CA GLN A 115 5.54 27.26 -3.37
C GLN A 115 6.76 26.57 -2.76
N TRP A 116 7.72 26.14 -3.57
CA TRP A 116 9.02 25.66 -3.08
C TRP A 116 9.73 26.70 -2.23
N ARG A 117 9.84 27.95 -2.73
CA ARG A 117 10.42 29.06 -1.96
C ARG A 117 9.68 29.33 -0.64
N GLN A 118 8.36 29.13 -0.58
CA GLN A 118 7.61 29.25 0.67
C GLN A 118 7.92 28.12 1.67
N MET A 119 8.14 26.90 1.17
CA MET A 119 8.56 25.78 2.01
C MET A 119 10.01 25.95 2.49
N ASP A 120 10.89 26.48 1.63
CA ASP A 120 12.28 26.76 1.97
C ASP A 120 12.41 27.69 3.19
N MET A 121 11.49 28.66 3.32
CA MET A 121 11.45 29.55 4.49
C MET A 121 11.19 28.82 5.82
N LYS A 122 10.65 27.60 5.79
CA LYS A 122 10.34 26.80 6.98
C LYS A 122 11.39 25.75 7.29
N VAL A 123 11.91 25.07 6.26
CA VAL A 123 12.76 23.89 6.42
C VAL A 123 14.16 24.04 5.82
N GLY A 124 14.43 25.10 5.05
CA GLY A 124 15.72 25.31 4.39
C GLY A 124 15.65 24.97 2.91
N ASP A 125 16.30 23.89 2.47
CA ASP A 125 16.30 23.49 1.05
C ASP A 125 15.22 22.41 0.82
N ALA A 126 13.95 22.83 0.84
CA ALA A 126 12.81 21.92 0.84
C ALA A 126 12.78 21.03 -0.40
N LYS A 127 13.19 21.57 -1.55
CA LYS A 127 13.23 20.84 -2.82
C LYS A 127 14.30 19.76 -2.79
N ALA A 128 15.52 20.07 -2.32
CA ALA A 128 16.57 19.07 -2.20
C ALA A 128 16.26 18.03 -1.13
N GLU A 129 15.69 18.44 0.01
CA GLU A 129 15.29 17.52 1.09
C GLU A 129 14.19 16.56 0.62
N PHE A 130 13.17 17.07 -0.08
CA PHE A 130 12.13 16.23 -0.66
C PHE A 130 12.72 15.22 -1.65
N GLN A 131 13.63 15.67 -2.51
CA GLN A 131 14.25 14.80 -3.50
C GLN A 131 15.15 13.75 -2.86
N ALA A 132 15.94 14.12 -1.85
CA ALA A 132 16.77 13.20 -1.08
C ALA A 132 15.91 12.16 -0.34
N TYR A 133 14.79 12.59 0.26
CA TYR A 133 13.85 11.68 0.88
C TYR A 133 13.26 10.71 -0.15
N ARG A 134 12.71 11.21 -1.26
CA ARG A 134 12.19 10.37 -2.35
C ARG A 134 13.22 9.35 -2.84
N ASP A 135 14.47 9.78 -3.04
CA ASP A 135 15.53 8.90 -3.52
C ASP A 135 15.95 7.86 -2.48
N SER A 136 15.87 8.19 -1.18
CA SER A 136 16.10 7.22 -0.10
C SER A 136 15.09 6.08 -0.11
N LEU A 137 13.84 6.33 -0.53
CA LEU A 137 12.79 5.32 -0.59
C LEU A 137 13.07 4.25 -1.65
N LYS A 138 13.82 4.57 -2.72
CA LYS A 138 14.24 3.59 -3.74
C LYS A 138 15.17 2.52 -3.18
N GLY A 139 15.84 2.80 -2.07
CA GLY A 139 16.73 1.87 -1.38
C GLY A 139 16.02 1.04 -0.30
N MET A 140 14.72 1.25 -0.06
CA MET A 140 14.00 0.51 0.97
C MET A 140 13.85 -0.96 0.58
N PRO A 141 14.00 -1.89 1.55
CA PRO A 141 13.71 -3.29 1.31
C PRO A 141 12.22 -3.47 0.98
N GLN A 142 11.91 -4.57 0.28
CA GLN A 142 10.52 -4.97 0.09
C GLN A 142 9.85 -5.23 1.44
N MET A 143 8.59 -4.82 1.52
CA MET A 143 7.70 -5.02 2.65
C MET A 143 6.84 -6.25 2.41
N GLU A 144 6.51 -6.98 3.47
CA GLU A 144 5.69 -8.18 3.40
C GLU A 144 4.22 -7.86 3.71
N VAL A 145 3.31 -8.39 2.90
CA VAL A 145 1.86 -8.28 3.09
C VAL A 145 1.38 -9.44 3.92
N CYS A 146 0.91 -9.15 5.13
CA CYS A 146 0.59 -10.15 6.14
C CYS A 146 -0.87 -10.03 6.59
N PRO A 147 -1.61 -11.15 6.68
CA PRO A 147 -2.98 -11.12 7.20
C PRO A 147 -3.03 -10.44 8.56
N ARG A 148 -4.00 -9.54 8.73
CA ARG A 148 -4.26 -8.94 10.04
C ARG A 148 -4.56 -10.05 11.03
N LYS A 149 -3.76 -10.17 12.08
CA LYS A 149 -4.18 -10.94 13.26
C LYS A 149 -5.40 -10.24 13.81
N HIS A 150 -6.52 -10.98 13.96
CA HIS A 150 -7.83 -10.45 14.32
C HIS A 150 -7.72 -9.26 15.27
N ALA A 151 -8.21 -8.11 14.81
CA ALA A 151 -8.42 -6.95 15.66
C ALA A 151 -9.55 -7.33 16.64
N SER A 152 -9.19 -7.83 17.81
CA SER A 152 -10.05 -7.81 18.99
C SER A 152 -10.31 -6.38 19.42
#